data_AF-A0A1A7ZNX2-F1
#
_entry.id   AF-A0A1A7ZNX2-F1
#
_cell.length_a   1.000
_cell.length_b   1.000
_cell.length_c   1.000
_cell.angle_alpha   90.00
_cell.angle_beta   90.00
_cell.angle_gamma   90.00
#
_symmetry.space_group_name_H-M   'P 1'
#
loop_
_entity.id
_entity.type
_entity.pdbx_description
1 polymer ?
#
loop_
_entity_poly.entity_id
_entity_poly.type
_entity_poly.pdbx_seq_one_letter_code
_entity_poly.pdbx_strand_id
1 'polypeptide(L)'
;MAGNVNMFLRATHRTFSGLTEDAEHEWNGPFCFIQAADPQLGLMKAWRDGDCDGGGDEWAEEVQLTKHAVEAVNQLSPRPRFMVLCGDLVHAMPGTPFREGQERDLKAALKGTDPSIPLVFVSGNHDLGNTPTPSSVEQYCRSWGDDYFSFWVGGVLCLVLNSQLFYDASACPQLQEAQKTWLEAQLSRASSSSSVEPKPKHLLVFQHIPLYLKNPDEEDDYFSLQREVRLNLMDRFKRAGDNGSAVDIFKGNTILANHKLVLSV
;
A
#
# COMPACT_ATOMS: atom_id res chain seq x y z
N MET A 1 15.72 -10.54 -20.66
CA MET A 1 16.67 -10.57 -19.53
C MET A 1 16.16 -9.61 -18.48
N ALA A 2 15.39 -10.10 -17.50
CA ALA A 2 15.02 -9.28 -16.35
C ALA A 2 16.27 -9.17 -15.49
N GLY A 3 16.91 -7.99 -15.48
CA GLY A 3 17.98 -7.69 -14.54
C GLY A 3 17.50 -7.97 -13.12
N ASN A 4 18.43 -8.34 -12.25
CA ASN A 4 18.20 -8.77 -10.88
C ASN A 4 17.67 -7.60 -10.02
N VAL A 5 16.45 -7.13 -10.30
CA VAL A 5 15.79 -6.06 -9.55
C VAL A 5 15.52 -6.59 -8.16
N ASN A 6 16.04 -5.90 -7.15
CA ASN A 6 15.80 -6.24 -5.76
C ASN A 6 14.27 -6.31 -5.53
N MET A 7 13.77 -7.45 -5.03
CA MET A 7 12.33 -7.68 -4.86
C MET A 7 11.64 -6.63 -3.97
N PHE A 8 12.40 -5.97 -3.09
CA PHE A 8 11.92 -4.90 -2.20
C PHE A 8 11.98 -3.51 -2.83
N LEU A 9 12.55 -3.35 -4.03
CA LEU A 9 12.73 -2.06 -4.72
C LEU A 9 12.16 -2.13 -6.14
N ARG A 10 11.01 -2.80 -6.32
CA ARG A 10 10.35 -2.93 -7.61
C ARG A 10 9.53 -1.70 -7.99
N ALA A 11 9.09 -0.92 -6.99
CA ALA A 11 8.43 0.37 -7.19
C ALA A 11 9.48 1.46 -7.42
N THR A 12 9.59 1.95 -8.65
CA THR A 12 10.55 2.99 -9.04
C THR A 12 9.97 3.83 -10.17
N HIS A 13 10.30 5.13 -10.18
CA HIS A 13 9.81 6.07 -11.20
C HIS A 13 8.28 6.11 -11.31
N ARG A 14 7.59 5.95 -10.19
CA ARG A 14 6.13 5.91 -10.03
C ARG A 14 5.47 4.75 -10.80
N THR A 15 6.24 3.71 -11.11
CA THR A 15 5.82 2.48 -11.78
C THR A 15 6.29 1.24 -11.01
N PHE A 16 5.85 0.05 -11.41
CA PHE A 16 6.27 -1.20 -10.78
C PHE A 16 6.88 -2.20 -11.77
N SER A 17 8.13 -2.58 -11.51
CA SER A 17 8.86 -3.54 -12.33
C SER A 17 8.15 -4.90 -12.36
N GLY A 18 7.87 -5.42 -13.55
CA GLY A 18 7.27 -6.73 -13.78
C GLY A 18 5.74 -6.80 -13.69
N LEU A 19 5.05 -5.67 -13.47
CA LEU A 19 3.60 -5.50 -13.60
C LEU A 19 3.31 -4.20 -14.37
N THR A 20 3.79 -4.15 -15.61
CA THR A 20 3.84 -2.93 -16.44
C THR A 20 2.62 -2.79 -17.33
N GLU A 21 2.26 -1.55 -17.68
CA GLU A 21 1.15 -1.24 -18.60
C GLU A 21 1.22 -2.06 -19.89
N ASP A 22 2.35 -2.01 -20.62
CA ASP A 22 2.53 -2.73 -21.89
C ASP A 22 2.25 -4.23 -21.83
N ALA A 23 2.50 -4.86 -20.67
CA ALA A 23 2.38 -6.30 -20.51
C ALA A 23 1.03 -6.72 -19.90
N GLU A 24 0.39 -5.84 -19.15
CA GLU A 24 -0.69 -6.20 -18.22
C GLU A 24 -1.97 -5.37 -18.41
N HIS A 25 -2.03 -4.44 -19.37
CA HIS A 25 -3.22 -3.60 -19.58
C HIS A 25 -4.42 -4.35 -20.20
N GLU A 26 -4.21 -5.51 -20.80
CA GLU A 26 -5.30 -6.31 -21.38
C GLU A 26 -6.01 -7.16 -20.33
N TRP A 27 -7.35 -7.08 -20.31
CA TRP A 27 -8.18 -7.91 -19.44
C TRP A 27 -8.23 -9.36 -19.95
N ASN A 28 -7.63 -10.26 -19.18
CA ASN A 28 -7.51 -11.69 -19.53
C ASN A 28 -8.38 -12.63 -18.68
N GLY A 29 -9.22 -12.08 -17.81
CA GLY A 29 -10.10 -12.84 -16.93
C GLY A 29 -9.81 -12.62 -15.44
N PRO A 30 -10.59 -13.25 -14.55
CA PRO A 30 -10.44 -13.07 -13.10
C PRO A 30 -9.12 -13.66 -12.60
N PHE A 31 -8.55 -13.01 -11.58
CA PHE A 31 -7.38 -13.48 -10.86
C PHE A 31 -7.53 -13.22 -9.36
N CYS A 32 -6.64 -13.80 -8.55
CA CYS A 32 -6.56 -13.52 -7.11
C CYS A 32 -5.27 -12.77 -6.78
N PHE A 33 -5.31 -11.98 -5.71
CA PHE A 33 -4.17 -11.33 -5.08
C PHE A 33 -4.39 -11.36 -3.57
N ILE A 34 -3.34 -11.09 -2.80
CA ILE A 34 -3.41 -11.03 -1.34
C ILE A 34 -3.26 -9.60 -0.90
N GLN A 35 -4.14 -9.16 0.00
CA GLN A 35 -3.89 -8.00 0.84
C GLN A 35 -3.50 -8.50 2.23
N ALA A 36 -2.30 -8.14 2.65
CA ALA A 36 -1.83 -8.22 4.03
C ALA A 36 -1.61 -6.80 4.55
N ALA A 37 -1.48 -6.63 5.85
CA ALA A 37 -1.21 -5.36 6.47
C ALA A 37 -0.55 -5.54 7.83
N ASP A 38 0.06 -4.46 8.32
CA ASP A 38 0.50 -4.32 9.70
C ASP A 38 1.33 -5.53 10.22
N PRO A 39 2.33 -6.05 9.48
CA PRO A 39 3.23 -7.04 10.07
C PRO A 39 3.96 -6.47 11.29
N GLN A 40 4.16 -5.14 11.30
CA GLN A 40 4.49 -4.28 12.45
C GLN A 40 5.44 -4.90 13.47
N LEU A 41 6.56 -5.44 12.97
CA LEU A 41 7.58 -6.10 13.79
C LEU A 41 7.97 -5.21 14.97
N GLY A 42 7.86 -5.72 16.19
CA GLY A 42 8.21 -5.00 17.42
C GLY A 42 6.99 -4.49 18.20
N LEU A 43 5.79 -4.57 17.64
CA LEU A 43 4.56 -4.11 18.30
C LEU A 43 4.12 -5.03 19.43
N MET A 44 4.19 -6.35 19.28
CA MET A 44 3.48 -7.28 20.17
C MET A 44 3.96 -7.17 21.62
N LYS A 45 5.28 -7.11 21.82
CA LYS A 45 5.86 -6.88 23.15
C LYS A 45 5.56 -5.46 23.63
N ALA A 46 5.81 -4.44 22.80
CA ALA A 46 5.56 -3.04 23.13
C ALA A 46 4.11 -2.82 23.63
N TRP A 47 3.14 -3.43 22.96
CA TRP A 47 1.73 -3.40 23.34
C TRP A 47 1.45 -4.13 24.67
N ARG A 48 2.00 -5.33 24.88
CA ARG A 48 1.82 -6.07 26.14
C ARG A 48 2.39 -5.33 27.34
N ASP A 49 3.54 -4.67 27.15
CA ASP A 49 4.26 -3.96 28.21
C ASP A 49 3.72 -2.52 28.42
N GLY A 50 2.91 -2.02 27.47
CA GLY A 50 2.41 -0.64 27.46
C GLY A 50 3.44 0.40 27.04
N ASP A 51 4.54 -0.01 26.40
CA ASP A 51 5.63 0.84 25.89
C ASP A 51 5.56 0.96 24.36
N CYS A 52 4.44 1.50 23.85
CA CYS A 52 4.21 1.66 22.42
C CYS A 52 5.11 2.73 21.76
N ASP A 53 5.82 3.53 22.56
CA ASP A 53 6.71 4.59 22.08
C ASP A 53 8.19 4.19 22.11
N GLY A 54 8.54 3.09 22.80
CA GLY A 54 9.92 2.57 22.91
C GLY A 54 10.48 1.97 21.61
N GLY A 55 9.64 1.85 20.57
CA GLY A 55 10.04 1.41 19.24
C GLY A 55 10.19 -0.11 19.07
N GLY A 56 9.88 -0.92 20.09
CA GLY A 56 9.85 -2.38 20.01
C GLY A 56 11.23 -3.03 19.98
N ASP A 57 11.82 -3.25 21.15
CA ASP A 57 13.16 -3.84 21.29
C ASP A 57 13.24 -5.35 21.01
N GLU A 58 12.09 -6.00 20.84
CA GLU A 58 11.97 -7.44 20.54
C GLU A 58 10.84 -7.68 19.52
N TRP A 59 11.12 -8.48 18.49
CA TRP A 59 10.19 -8.74 17.36
C TRP A 59 10.24 -10.19 16.83
N ALA A 60 10.73 -11.13 17.64
CA ALA A 60 10.92 -12.51 17.20
C ALA A 60 9.60 -13.23 16.89
N GLU A 61 8.53 -12.89 17.62
CA GLU A 61 7.19 -13.45 17.44
C GLU A 61 6.60 -13.05 16.09
N GLU A 62 6.64 -11.75 15.75
CA GLU A 62 6.18 -11.18 14.49
C GLU A 62 6.96 -11.74 13.30
N VAL A 63 8.26 -12.02 13.46
CA VAL A 63 9.06 -12.70 12.43
C VAL A 63 8.54 -14.11 12.15
N GLN A 64 8.16 -14.88 13.18
CA GLN A 64 7.60 -16.22 12.97
C GLN A 64 6.21 -16.15 12.32
N LEU A 65 5.36 -15.21 12.76
CA LEU A 65 4.04 -14.99 12.15
C LEU A 65 4.17 -14.60 10.67
N THR A 66 5.13 -13.73 10.33
CA THR A 66 5.43 -13.36 8.94
C THR A 66 5.85 -14.58 8.12
N LYS A 67 6.71 -15.46 8.66
CA LYS A 67 7.13 -16.69 7.97
C LYS A 67 5.97 -17.65 7.74
N HIS A 68 5.09 -17.83 8.73
CA HIS A 68 3.89 -18.64 8.56
C HIS A 68 2.95 -18.06 7.49
N ALA A 69 2.78 -16.73 7.44
CA ALA A 69 2.02 -16.08 6.39
C ALA A 69 2.63 -16.36 5.01
N VAL A 70 3.95 -16.21 4.86
CA VAL A 70 4.69 -16.52 3.62
C VAL A 70 4.49 -17.98 3.19
N GLU A 71 4.59 -18.94 4.12
CA GLU A 71 4.34 -20.35 3.86
C GLU A 71 2.91 -20.60 3.37
N ALA A 72 1.92 -19.97 4.00
CA ALA A 72 0.53 -20.06 3.60
C ALA A 72 0.29 -19.47 2.20
N VAL A 73 0.87 -18.29 1.91
CA VAL A 73 0.81 -17.65 0.58
C VAL A 73 1.35 -18.57 -0.51
N ASN A 74 2.49 -19.21 -0.26
CA ASN A 74 3.14 -20.12 -1.21
C ASN A 74 2.32 -21.38 -1.52
N GLN A 75 1.40 -21.77 -0.62
CA GLN A 75 0.55 -22.96 -0.79
C GLN A 75 -0.77 -22.68 -1.53
N LEU A 76 -1.12 -21.42 -1.78
CA LEU A 76 -2.39 -21.07 -2.43
C LEU A 76 -2.46 -21.53 -3.89
N SER A 77 -3.62 -22.07 -4.26
CA SER A 77 -3.97 -22.47 -5.62
C SER A 77 -5.41 -22.04 -5.94
N PRO A 78 -5.64 -21.18 -6.96
CA PRO A 78 -4.66 -20.63 -7.89
C PRO A 78 -3.65 -19.70 -7.19
N ARG A 79 -2.46 -19.57 -7.78
CA ARG A 79 -1.40 -18.72 -7.22
C ARG A 79 -1.81 -17.24 -7.31
N PRO A 80 -1.60 -16.45 -6.24
CA PRO A 80 -1.82 -15.00 -6.27
C PRO A 80 -0.95 -14.32 -7.32
N ARG A 81 -1.51 -13.32 -8.01
CA ARG A 81 -0.78 -12.49 -8.99
C ARG A 81 0.19 -11.52 -8.33
N PHE A 82 -0.07 -11.13 -7.09
CA PHE A 82 0.81 -10.34 -6.22
C PHE A 82 0.30 -10.44 -4.77
N MET A 83 1.13 -9.97 -3.84
CA MET A 83 0.77 -9.72 -2.44
C MET A 83 1.11 -8.28 -2.12
N VAL A 84 0.13 -7.51 -1.62
CA VAL A 84 0.34 -6.14 -1.13
C VAL A 84 0.39 -6.13 0.40
N LEU A 85 1.33 -5.37 0.96
CA LEU A 85 1.46 -5.12 2.40
C LEU A 85 1.08 -3.67 2.68
N CYS A 86 -0.10 -3.46 3.28
CA CYS A 86 -0.74 -2.17 3.46
C CYS A 86 -0.24 -1.38 4.69
N GLY A 87 1.05 -1.01 4.69
CA GLY A 87 1.64 -0.11 5.69
C GLY A 87 1.97 -0.76 7.02
N ASP A 88 2.61 0.05 7.87
CA ASP A 88 3.14 -0.29 9.18
C ASP A 88 3.96 -1.58 9.14
N LEU A 89 4.97 -1.55 8.26
CA LEU A 89 5.83 -2.69 8.01
C LEU A 89 6.62 -3.06 9.28
N VAL A 90 7.06 -2.06 10.03
CA VAL A 90 7.82 -2.21 11.27
C VAL A 90 7.28 -1.26 12.32
N HIS A 91 7.38 -1.60 13.61
CA HIS A 91 6.87 -0.74 14.69
C HIS A 91 7.79 0.46 14.97
N ALA A 92 9.08 0.30 14.75
CA ALA A 92 10.08 1.34 14.99
C ALA A 92 9.91 2.54 14.04
N MET A 93 9.45 3.66 14.59
CA MET A 93 9.31 4.96 13.91
C MET A 93 10.64 5.43 13.28
N PRO A 94 10.63 6.31 12.26
CA PRO A 94 11.87 6.83 11.69
C PRO A 94 12.76 7.48 12.75
N GLY A 95 14.06 7.19 12.70
CA GLY A 95 15.05 7.71 13.67
C GLY A 95 15.16 6.93 14.99
N THR A 96 14.39 5.86 15.18
CA THR A 96 14.50 5.00 16.37
C THR A 96 15.59 3.91 16.20
N PRO A 97 16.20 3.42 17.30
CA PRO A 97 17.34 2.51 17.22
C PRO A 97 17.04 1.13 16.63
N PHE A 98 15.81 0.64 16.78
CA PHE A 98 15.44 -0.74 16.41
C PHE A 98 14.99 -0.89 14.96
N ARG A 99 14.79 0.22 14.25
CA ARG A 99 14.21 0.23 12.91
C ARG A 99 14.99 -0.59 11.90
N GLU A 100 16.30 -0.40 11.82
CA GLU A 100 17.13 -1.15 10.86
C GLU A 100 17.08 -2.66 11.12
N GLY A 101 17.01 -3.07 12.40
CA GLY A 101 16.89 -4.47 12.80
C GLY A 101 15.55 -5.08 12.38
N GLN A 102 14.45 -4.38 12.67
CA GLN A 102 13.11 -4.81 12.29
C GLN A 102 12.96 -4.87 10.76
N GLU A 103 13.40 -3.85 10.01
CA GLU A 103 13.30 -3.85 8.54
C GLU A 103 14.11 -4.99 7.92
N ARG A 104 15.33 -5.24 8.45
CA ARG A 104 16.18 -6.34 7.99
C ARG A 104 15.51 -7.70 8.19
N ASP A 105 14.94 -7.94 9.36
CA ASP A 105 14.40 -9.26 9.70
C ASP A 105 13.02 -9.48 9.05
N LEU A 106 12.22 -8.43 8.84
CA LEU A 106 11.03 -8.48 8.00
C LEU A 106 11.40 -8.86 6.55
N LYS A 107 12.38 -8.17 5.96
CA LYS A 107 12.87 -8.51 4.61
C LYS A 107 13.40 -9.94 4.56
N ALA A 108 14.08 -10.42 5.61
CA ALA A 108 14.57 -11.79 5.67
C ALA A 108 13.42 -12.81 5.69
N ALA A 109 12.32 -12.54 6.41
CA ALA A 109 11.13 -13.39 6.41
C ALA A 109 10.43 -13.38 5.03
N LEU A 110 10.19 -12.19 4.46
CA LEU A 110 9.51 -12.01 3.17
C LEU A 110 10.28 -12.56 1.96
N LYS A 111 11.60 -12.75 2.06
CA LYS A 111 12.40 -13.44 1.03
C LYS A 111 11.96 -14.88 0.78
N GLY A 112 11.21 -15.49 1.71
CA GLY A 112 10.65 -16.83 1.54
C GLY A 112 9.46 -16.88 0.58
N THR A 113 8.87 -15.74 0.19
CA THR A 113 7.75 -15.70 -0.77
C THR A 113 8.21 -16.21 -2.13
N ASP A 114 7.40 -17.05 -2.77
CA ASP A 114 7.66 -17.57 -4.11
C ASP A 114 7.98 -16.40 -5.07
N PRO A 115 9.12 -16.43 -5.79
CA PRO A 115 9.54 -15.32 -6.65
C PRO A 115 8.55 -14.94 -7.75
N SER A 116 7.61 -15.84 -8.10
CA SER A 116 6.53 -15.57 -9.04
C SER A 116 5.39 -14.74 -8.47
N ILE A 117 5.38 -14.45 -7.16
CA ILE A 117 4.42 -13.58 -6.46
C ILE A 117 5.14 -12.26 -6.11
N PRO A 118 4.96 -11.19 -6.92
CA PRO A 118 5.47 -9.87 -6.59
C PRO A 118 4.95 -9.36 -5.24
N LEU A 119 5.84 -8.78 -4.43
CA LEU A 119 5.50 -8.04 -3.21
C LEU A 119 5.35 -6.55 -3.53
N VAL A 120 4.22 -5.97 -3.12
CA VAL A 120 3.89 -4.56 -3.28
C VAL A 120 3.84 -3.93 -1.88
N PHE A 121 4.56 -2.84 -1.67
CA PHE A 121 4.64 -2.19 -0.35
C PHE A 121 3.90 -0.85 -0.37
N VAL A 122 3.03 -0.66 0.61
CA VAL A 122 2.36 0.61 0.90
C VAL A 122 2.98 1.16 2.19
N SER A 123 3.13 2.47 2.29
CA SER A 123 3.64 3.12 3.49
C SER A 123 2.53 3.40 4.51
N GLY A 124 2.81 3.15 5.79
CA GLY A 124 2.01 3.55 6.94
C GLY A 124 2.65 4.65 7.80
N ASN A 125 2.01 5.01 8.92
CA ASN A 125 2.51 6.06 9.81
C ASN A 125 3.77 5.61 10.56
N HIS A 126 3.94 4.33 10.87
CA HIS A 126 5.18 3.84 11.46
C HIS A 126 6.35 3.81 10.45
N ASP A 127 6.03 3.75 9.16
CA ASP A 127 7.03 3.77 8.10
C ASP A 127 7.53 5.19 7.79
N LEU A 128 6.70 6.22 7.94
CA LEU A 128 7.01 7.59 7.54
C LEU A 128 7.05 8.61 8.68
N GLY A 129 6.50 8.26 9.84
CA GLY A 129 6.16 9.17 10.92
C GLY A 129 4.72 9.70 10.80
N ASN A 130 4.09 10.05 11.93
CA ASN A 130 2.74 10.63 11.95
C ASN A 130 2.65 11.96 11.15
N THR A 131 3.74 12.71 11.12
CA THR A 131 3.93 13.89 10.28
C THR A 131 5.19 13.67 9.43
N PRO A 132 5.06 13.11 8.20
CA PRO A 132 6.20 12.81 7.36
C PRO A 132 7.04 14.05 7.04
N THR A 133 8.35 13.83 6.93
CA THR A 133 9.31 14.83 6.48
C THR A 133 9.91 14.38 5.15
N PRO A 134 10.57 15.27 4.38
CA PRO A 134 11.27 14.84 3.17
C PRO A 134 12.30 13.73 3.46
N SER A 135 12.96 13.77 4.63
CA SER A 135 13.93 12.78 5.04
C SER A 135 13.32 11.41 5.35
N SER A 136 12.15 11.37 6.03
CA SER A 136 11.52 10.09 6.36
C SER A 136 10.91 9.43 5.11
N VAL A 137 10.35 10.21 4.18
CA VAL A 137 9.92 9.72 2.87
C VAL A 137 11.11 9.19 2.07
N GLU A 138 12.23 9.91 2.02
CA GLU A 138 13.43 9.43 1.33
C GLU A 138 13.97 8.12 1.95
N GLN A 139 13.98 8.02 3.28
CA GLN A 139 14.38 6.80 3.98
C GLN A 139 13.49 5.61 3.60
N TYR A 140 12.16 5.80 3.58
CA TYR A 140 11.23 4.77 3.12
C TYR A 140 11.55 4.35 1.68
N CYS A 141 11.72 5.31 0.77
CA CYS A 141 11.97 5.03 -0.65
C CYS A 141 13.26 4.24 -0.87
N ARG A 142 14.32 4.51 -0.08
CA ARG A 142 15.57 3.73 -0.13
C ARG A 142 15.39 2.29 0.34
N SER A 143 14.47 2.04 1.27
CA SER A 143 14.24 0.72 1.84
C SER A 143 13.22 -0.13 1.07
N TRP A 144 12.17 0.49 0.51
CA TRP A 144 10.96 -0.20 0.02
C TRP A 144 10.51 0.22 -1.38
N GLY A 145 11.22 1.16 -2.02
CA GLY A 145 10.83 1.75 -3.29
C GLY A 145 9.84 2.90 -3.12
N ASP A 146 9.36 3.45 -4.23
CA ASP A 146 8.55 4.67 -4.24
C ASP A 146 7.35 4.60 -3.29
N ASP A 147 7.09 5.69 -2.56
CA ASP A 147 6.04 5.82 -1.55
C ASP A 147 4.62 5.89 -2.12
N TYR A 148 4.50 6.25 -3.40
CA TYR A 148 3.29 6.15 -4.20
C TYR A 148 3.65 5.85 -5.66
N PHE A 149 2.85 5.04 -6.33
CA PHE A 149 3.09 4.58 -7.70
C PHE A 149 1.85 3.89 -8.27
N SER A 150 1.87 3.56 -9.56
CA SER A 150 0.85 2.73 -10.17
C SER A 150 1.44 1.50 -10.86
N PHE A 151 0.62 0.48 -11.04
CA PHE A 151 0.98 -0.72 -11.76
C PHE A 151 -0.23 -1.37 -12.41
N TRP A 152 0.01 -2.22 -13.40
CA TRP A 152 -1.03 -2.92 -14.14
C TRP A 152 -0.96 -4.42 -13.89
N VAL A 153 -2.11 -5.07 -13.77
CA VAL A 153 -2.19 -6.52 -13.62
C VAL A 153 -3.48 -7.05 -14.25
N GLY A 154 -3.36 -7.84 -15.33
CA GLY A 154 -4.49 -8.49 -16.00
C GLY A 154 -5.66 -7.58 -16.36
N GLY A 155 -5.39 -6.37 -16.86
CA GLY A 155 -6.38 -5.36 -17.23
C GLY A 155 -6.85 -4.46 -16.09
N VAL A 156 -6.25 -4.59 -14.91
CA VAL A 156 -6.56 -3.78 -13.73
C VAL A 156 -5.45 -2.78 -13.49
N LEU A 157 -5.83 -1.51 -13.29
CA LEU A 157 -4.91 -0.46 -12.86
C LEU A 157 -4.94 -0.39 -11.32
N CYS A 158 -3.79 -0.53 -10.69
CA CYS A 158 -3.61 -0.42 -9.26
C CYS A 158 -2.87 0.86 -8.92
N LEU A 159 -3.41 1.64 -7.98
CA LEU A 159 -2.80 2.86 -7.44
C LEU A 159 -2.38 2.62 -6.00
N VAL A 160 -1.11 2.81 -5.69
CA VAL A 160 -0.58 2.80 -4.33
C VAL A 160 -0.37 4.23 -3.87
N LEU A 161 -1.00 4.62 -2.76
CA LEU A 161 -0.96 5.98 -2.23
C LEU A 161 -0.22 6.03 -0.89
N ASN A 162 0.60 7.06 -0.70
CA ASN A 162 1.07 7.46 0.61
C ASN A 162 -0.05 8.24 1.31
N SER A 163 -0.88 7.54 2.08
CA SER A 163 -2.01 8.14 2.78
C SER A 163 -1.59 9.09 3.89
N GLN A 164 -0.37 8.97 4.41
CA GLN A 164 0.12 9.85 5.46
C GLN A 164 0.25 11.29 4.98
N LEU A 165 0.59 11.48 3.70
CA LEU A 165 0.59 12.81 3.08
C LEU A 165 -0.81 13.42 3.00
N PHE A 166 -1.87 12.63 2.98
CA PHE A 166 -3.24 13.16 3.04
C PHE A 166 -3.70 13.46 4.46
N TYR A 167 -3.13 12.77 5.46
CA TYR A 167 -3.48 12.90 6.86
C TYR A 167 -2.77 14.10 7.53
N ASP A 168 -1.44 14.20 7.41
CA ASP A 168 -0.66 15.33 7.89
C ASP A 168 0.65 15.49 7.11
N ALA A 169 0.67 16.39 6.13
CA ALA A 169 1.87 16.75 5.37
C ALA A 169 2.44 18.12 5.76
N SER A 170 2.15 18.62 6.97
CA SER A 170 2.56 19.96 7.40
C SER A 170 4.08 20.19 7.32
N ALA A 171 4.90 19.15 7.51
CA ALA A 171 6.34 19.21 7.38
C ALA A 171 6.88 18.96 5.95
N CYS A 172 6.03 18.61 4.98
CA CYS A 172 6.42 18.37 3.58
C CYS A 172 5.31 18.67 2.55
N PRO A 173 4.71 19.87 2.55
CA PRO A 173 3.55 20.17 1.71
C PRO A 173 3.82 20.00 0.20
N GLN A 174 5.06 20.18 -0.25
CA GLN A 174 5.42 19.98 -1.65
C GLN A 174 5.27 18.51 -2.10
N LEU A 175 5.52 17.55 -1.19
CA LEU A 175 5.35 16.12 -1.50
C LEU A 175 3.86 15.76 -1.61
N GLN A 176 3.02 16.33 -0.74
CA GLN A 176 1.57 16.19 -0.84
C GLN A 176 1.04 16.72 -2.18
N GLU A 177 1.46 17.91 -2.59
CA GLU A 177 1.02 18.50 -3.87
C GLU A 177 1.53 17.70 -5.08
N ALA A 178 2.73 17.12 -5.01
CA ALA A 178 3.23 16.23 -6.05
C ALA A 178 2.37 14.96 -6.17
N GLN A 179 2.02 14.31 -5.04
CA GLN A 179 1.14 13.15 -5.05
C GLN A 179 -0.27 13.48 -5.54
N LYS A 180 -0.86 14.62 -5.12
CA LYS A 180 -2.17 15.07 -5.59
C LYS A 180 -2.17 15.27 -7.11
N THR A 181 -1.15 15.95 -7.64
CA THR A 181 -0.99 16.18 -9.08
C THR A 181 -0.86 14.87 -9.85
N TRP A 182 -0.03 13.94 -9.33
CA TRP A 182 0.14 12.62 -9.93
C TRP A 182 -1.17 11.81 -9.92
N LEU A 183 -1.89 11.82 -8.80
CA LEU A 183 -3.16 11.10 -8.66
C LEU A 183 -4.20 11.60 -9.67
N GLU A 184 -4.35 12.92 -9.82
CA GLU A 184 -5.25 13.49 -10.83
C GLU A 184 -4.88 13.06 -12.25
N ALA A 185 -3.59 13.00 -12.57
CA ALA A 185 -3.14 12.51 -13.87
C ALA A 185 -3.49 11.02 -14.08
N GLN A 186 -3.32 10.17 -13.07
CA GLN A 186 -3.70 8.74 -13.17
C GLN A 186 -5.22 8.58 -13.34
N LEU A 187 -6.03 9.27 -12.54
CA LEU A 187 -7.49 9.21 -12.61
C LEU A 187 -8.00 9.75 -13.96
N SER A 188 -7.40 10.82 -14.47
CA SER A 188 -7.74 11.39 -15.79
C SER A 188 -7.40 10.42 -16.93
N ARG A 189 -6.26 9.73 -16.87
CA ARG A 189 -5.89 8.70 -17.85
C ARG A 189 -6.85 7.50 -17.78
N ALA A 190 -7.12 6.99 -16.58
CA ALA A 190 -8.01 5.85 -16.37
C ALA A 190 -9.46 6.09 -16.83
N SER A 191 -9.91 7.36 -16.78
CA SER A 191 -11.26 7.78 -17.16
C SER A 191 -11.36 8.33 -18.59
N SER A 192 -10.24 8.41 -19.31
CA SER A 192 -10.19 8.94 -20.67
C SER A 192 -10.93 8.05 -21.67
N SER A 193 -11.67 8.68 -22.59
CA SER A 193 -12.31 8.00 -23.73
C SER A 193 -11.40 7.96 -24.97
N SER A 194 -10.12 8.32 -24.83
CA SER A 194 -9.14 8.28 -25.91
C SER A 194 -8.86 6.84 -26.35
N SER A 195 -8.77 6.60 -27.67
CA SER A 195 -8.37 5.31 -28.22
C SER A 195 -6.87 5.01 -28.08
N VAL A 196 -6.09 5.95 -27.55
CA VAL A 196 -4.63 5.84 -27.42
C VAL A 196 -4.22 5.34 -26.03
N GLU A 197 -5.00 5.64 -24.99
CA GLU A 197 -4.69 5.23 -23.62
C GLU A 197 -5.43 3.93 -23.29
N PRO A 198 -4.77 2.92 -22.69
CA PRO A 198 -5.44 1.72 -22.25
C PRO A 198 -6.48 2.05 -21.17
N LYS A 199 -7.72 1.60 -21.39
CA LYS A 199 -8.79 1.75 -20.41
C LYS A 199 -8.78 0.57 -19.44
N PRO A 200 -8.55 0.78 -18.13
CA PRO A 200 -8.57 -0.32 -17.18
C PRO A 200 -9.98 -0.88 -17.02
N LYS A 201 -10.08 -2.20 -16.85
CA LYS A 201 -11.34 -2.88 -16.50
C LYS A 201 -11.78 -2.53 -15.08
N HIS A 202 -10.82 -2.47 -14.16
CA HIS A 202 -11.00 -2.11 -12.76
C HIS A 202 -9.88 -1.17 -12.31
N LEU A 203 -10.19 -0.31 -11.35
CA LEU A 203 -9.22 0.53 -10.66
C LEU A 203 -9.17 0.10 -9.20
N LEU A 204 -8.01 -0.30 -8.70
CA LEU A 204 -7.83 -0.62 -7.28
C LEU A 204 -6.95 0.45 -6.63
N VAL A 205 -7.32 0.90 -5.44
CA VAL A 205 -6.53 1.87 -4.66
C VAL A 205 -6.07 1.20 -3.38
N PHE A 206 -4.76 1.18 -3.14
CA PHE A 206 -4.12 0.66 -1.94
C PHE A 206 -3.55 1.82 -1.13
N GLN A 207 -3.91 1.89 0.14
CA GLN A 207 -3.40 2.89 1.08
C GLN A 207 -3.41 2.32 2.51
N HIS A 208 -2.67 2.93 3.43
CA HIS A 208 -2.64 2.46 4.82
C HIS A 208 -3.83 3.03 5.62
N ILE A 209 -3.92 4.36 5.73
CA ILE A 209 -4.98 5.03 6.51
C ILE A 209 -6.31 4.90 5.77
N PRO A 210 -7.38 4.40 6.41
CA PRO A 210 -8.67 4.29 5.78
C PRO A 210 -9.33 5.66 5.56
N LEU A 211 -10.05 5.83 4.44
CA LEU A 211 -10.97 6.97 4.24
C LEU A 211 -11.96 7.15 5.41
N TYR A 212 -12.51 6.05 5.92
CA TYR A 212 -13.44 6.00 7.05
C TYR A 212 -13.48 4.57 7.60
N LEU A 213 -13.95 4.41 8.84
CA LEU A 213 -14.10 3.15 9.56
C LEU A 213 -15.52 2.60 9.47
N LYS A 214 -16.53 3.44 9.75
CA LYS A 214 -17.95 3.04 9.81
C LYS A 214 -18.73 3.64 8.66
N ASN A 215 -18.64 4.96 8.47
CA ASN A 215 -19.35 5.65 7.40
C ASN A 215 -18.63 6.94 6.97
N PRO A 216 -18.87 7.45 5.75
CA PRO A 216 -18.16 8.62 5.22
C PRO A 216 -18.39 9.94 6.00
N ASP A 217 -19.46 10.02 6.80
CA ASP A 217 -19.85 11.21 7.55
C ASP A 217 -19.47 11.15 9.03
N GLU A 218 -18.71 10.13 9.44
CA GLU A 218 -18.22 10.02 10.82
C GLU A 218 -17.32 11.20 11.21
N GLU A 219 -17.23 11.46 12.51
CA GLU A 219 -16.35 12.47 13.05
C GLU A 219 -14.87 12.12 12.78
N ASP A 220 -14.03 13.14 12.81
CA ASP A 220 -12.59 12.95 12.63
C ASP A 220 -12.00 12.22 13.83
N ASP A 221 -11.16 11.23 13.54
CA ASP A 221 -10.51 10.37 14.51
C ASP A 221 -9.11 10.02 13.99
N TYR A 222 -8.23 9.57 14.88
CA TYR A 222 -6.85 9.19 14.57
C TYR A 222 -6.74 8.11 13.49
N PHE A 223 -7.71 7.19 13.47
CA PHE A 223 -7.66 6.00 12.64
C PHE A 223 -8.17 6.21 11.21
N SER A 224 -8.56 7.42 10.79
CA SER A 224 -9.08 7.66 9.44
C SER A 224 -8.73 9.04 8.90
N LEU A 225 -8.75 9.21 7.57
CA LEU A 225 -8.52 10.51 6.94
C LEU A 225 -9.59 11.53 7.37
N GLN A 226 -9.22 12.79 7.54
CA GLN A 226 -10.18 13.83 7.95
C GLN A 226 -11.33 13.96 6.95
N ARG A 227 -12.51 14.37 7.42
CA ARG A 227 -13.77 14.38 6.67
C ARG A 227 -13.67 15.13 5.35
N GLU A 228 -13.06 16.31 5.35
CA GLU A 228 -12.87 17.09 4.13
C GLU A 228 -12.03 16.32 3.09
N VAL A 229 -10.94 15.71 3.54
CA VAL A 229 -10.00 14.96 2.70
C VAL A 229 -10.65 13.69 2.16
N ARG A 230 -11.29 12.88 3.02
CA ARG A 230 -11.93 11.62 2.62
C ARG A 230 -13.05 11.86 1.60
N LEU A 231 -13.89 12.89 1.81
CA LEU A 231 -14.98 13.21 0.88
C LEU A 231 -14.44 13.70 -0.47
N ASN A 232 -13.38 14.51 -0.47
CA ASN A 232 -12.74 14.98 -1.69
C ASN A 232 -12.14 13.82 -2.50
N LEU A 233 -11.45 12.88 -1.85
CA LEU A 233 -10.90 11.68 -2.49
C LEU A 233 -12.01 10.77 -3.04
N MET A 234 -13.06 10.53 -2.26
CA MET A 234 -14.20 9.73 -2.69
C MET A 234 -14.89 10.29 -3.93
N ASP A 235 -15.07 11.62 -4.00
CA ASP A 235 -15.62 12.28 -5.20
C ASP A 235 -14.73 12.05 -6.43
N ARG A 236 -13.41 12.22 -6.29
CA ARG A 236 -12.45 11.96 -7.38
C ARG A 236 -12.51 10.51 -7.86
N PHE A 237 -12.50 9.55 -6.92
CA PHE A 237 -12.59 8.12 -7.24
C PHE A 237 -13.92 7.77 -7.92
N LYS A 238 -15.03 8.33 -7.43
CA LYS A 238 -16.36 8.12 -8.04
C LYS A 238 -16.39 8.63 -9.48
N ARG A 239 -15.89 9.85 -9.74
CA ARG A 239 -15.80 10.40 -11.10
C ARG A 239 -14.97 9.53 -12.03
N ALA A 240 -13.87 8.95 -11.55
CA ALA A 240 -13.08 8.03 -12.34
C ALA A 240 -13.85 6.73 -12.64
N GLY A 241 -14.68 6.27 -11.71
CA GLY A 241 -15.47 5.04 -11.87
C GLY A 241 -16.72 5.17 -12.72
N ASP A 242 -17.39 6.33 -12.71
CA ASP A 242 -18.59 6.62 -13.52
C ASP A 242 -18.31 6.50 -15.03
N ASN A 243 -17.04 6.57 -15.45
CA ASN A 243 -16.60 6.34 -16.82
C ASN A 243 -16.40 4.85 -17.18
N GLY A 244 -16.81 3.91 -16.32
CA GLY A 244 -16.94 2.47 -16.65
C GLY A 244 -15.92 1.53 -16.02
N SER A 245 -15.17 1.98 -15.01
CA SER A 245 -14.21 1.17 -14.25
C SER A 245 -14.70 1.06 -12.80
N ALA A 246 -14.86 -0.14 -12.24
CA ALA A 246 -15.18 -0.24 -10.81
C ALA A 246 -13.96 0.20 -9.99
N VAL A 247 -14.18 1.05 -8.98
CA VAL A 247 -13.12 1.51 -8.06
C VAL A 247 -13.30 0.84 -6.71
N ASP A 248 -12.30 0.05 -6.31
CA ASP A 248 -12.26 -0.62 -5.00
C ASP A 248 -11.07 -0.11 -4.18
N ILE A 249 -11.29 0.14 -2.89
CA ILE A 249 -10.31 0.76 -2.00
C ILE A 249 -9.95 -0.21 -0.89
N PHE A 250 -8.67 -0.58 -0.86
CA PHE A 250 -8.07 -1.55 0.04
C PHE A 250 -7.19 -0.81 1.06
N LYS A 251 -7.40 -1.12 2.34
CA LYS A 251 -6.80 -0.40 3.48
C LYS A 251 -6.35 -1.39 4.54
N GLY A 252 -5.34 -1.02 5.35
CA GLY A 252 -4.71 -1.87 6.37
C GLY A 252 -5.61 -2.98 6.92
N ASN A 253 -6.63 -2.60 7.69
CA ASN A 253 -7.51 -3.56 8.38
C ASN A 253 -8.93 -3.74 7.79
N THR A 254 -9.28 -3.11 6.65
CA THR A 254 -10.65 -3.19 6.09
C THR A 254 -10.72 -3.02 4.57
N ILE A 255 -11.56 -3.81 3.89
CA ILE A 255 -11.92 -3.62 2.48
C ILE A 255 -13.18 -2.73 2.37
N LEU A 256 -13.11 -1.63 1.60
CA LEU A 256 -14.29 -0.94 1.11
C LEU A 256 -14.50 -1.29 -0.37
N ALA A 257 -15.27 -2.35 -0.62
CA ALA A 257 -15.71 -2.70 -1.96
C ALA A 257 -17.10 -2.12 -2.20
N ASN A 258 -17.28 -1.45 -3.34
CA ASN A 258 -18.63 -1.16 -3.84
C ASN A 258 -19.21 -2.50 -4.33
N HIS A 259 -20.05 -3.10 -3.48
CA HIS A 259 -20.69 -4.41 -3.62
C HIS A 259 -19.84 -5.61 -3.12
N LYS A 260 -20.05 -5.93 -1.84
CA LYS A 260 -19.63 -7.12 -1.07
C LYS A 260 -18.38 -6.92 -0.19
N LEU A 261 -18.71 -6.69 1.08
CA LEU A 261 -17.88 -6.93 2.25
C LEU A 261 -17.22 -8.32 2.15
N VAL A 262 -15.88 -8.37 2.14
CA VAL A 262 -15.13 -9.60 2.45
C VAL A 262 -14.30 -9.27 3.68
N LEU A 263 -14.57 -9.98 4.77
CA LEU A 263 -13.82 -9.92 6.01
C LEU A 263 -12.40 -10.44 5.77
N SER A 264 -11.39 -9.67 6.19
CA SER A 264 -10.07 -10.23 6.48
C SER A 264 -10.21 -11.15 7.70
N VAL A 265 -9.61 -12.34 7.61
CA VAL A 265 -9.40 -13.23 8.76
C VAL A 265 -8.26 -12.66 9.61
#